data_AF-A0A0V8D815-F1
#
_entry.id   AF-A0A0V8D815-F1
#
_cell.length_a   1.000
_cell.length_b   1.000
_cell.length_c   1.000
_cell.angle_alpha   90.00
_cell.angle_beta   90.00
_cell.angle_gamma   90.00
#
_symmetry.space_group_name_H-M   'P 1'
#
loop_
_entity.id
_entity.type
_entity.pdbx_description
1 polymer ?
#
loop_
_entity_poly.entity_id
_entity_poly.type
_entity_poly.pdbx_seq_one_letter_code
_entity_poly.pdbx_strand_id
1 'polypeptide(L)'
;MTQKIGRIAICGGSGGKLWPKALEKKADIYITGDIYYHVGHDMLSAGLLGIDPGHYIEHAFIGLVADKLRSFDLGVKIYESQEKTNPFYDI
;
A
#
# COMPACT_ATOMS: atom_id res chain seq x y z
N MET A 1 -10.60 24.62 0.77
CA MET A 1 -11.75 23.69 0.81
C MET A 1 -11.30 22.42 1.51
N THR A 2 -12.15 21.77 2.28
CA THR A 2 -11.86 20.48 2.95
C THR A 2 -12.72 19.39 2.32
N GLN A 3 -12.11 18.26 1.95
CA GLN A 3 -12.84 17.08 1.48
C GLN A 3 -12.98 16.10 2.64
N LYS A 4 -14.21 15.62 2.89
CA LYS A 4 -14.46 14.56 3.86
C LYS A 4 -14.15 13.22 3.20
N ILE A 5 -13.27 12.43 3.83
CA ILE A 5 -12.92 11.07 3.39
C ILE A 5 -13.74 10.07 4.20
N GLY A 6 -14.44 9.16 3.54
CA GLY A 6 -15.26 8.11 4.16
C GLY A 6 -14.95 6.70 3.67
N ARG A 7 -14.40 6.53 2.45
CA ARG A 7 -13.99 5.24 1.89
C ARG A 7 -12.57 5.28 1.36
N ILE A 8 -11.74 4.37 1.88
CA ILE A 8 -10.34 4.22 1.50
C ILE A 8 -10.18 2.88 0.78
N ALA A 9 -9.56 2.90 -0.40
CA ALA A 9 -9.02 1.70 -1.03
C ALA A 9 -7.51 1.63 -0.80
N ILE A 10 -6.97 0.43 -0.56
CA ILE A 10 -5.54 0.21 -0.37
C ILE A 10 -5.07 -1.02 -1.14
N CYS A 11 -3.91 -0.91 -1.78
CA CYS A 11 -3.15 -2.03 -2.33
C CYS A 11 -1.67 -1.82 -1.96
N GLY A 12 -1.05 -2.82 -1.32
CA GLY A 12 0.39 -2.80 -1.09
C GLY A 12 1.18 -2.83 -2.40
N GLY A 13 2.44 -2.40 -2.32
CA GLY A 13 3.40 -2.49 -3.42
C GLY A 13 2.99 -1.68 -4.66
N SER A 14 3.25 -2.23 -5.84
CA SER A 14 3.01 -1.57 -7.14
C SER A 14 1.57 -1.73 -7.65
N GLY A 15 0.61 -1.19 -6.89
CA GLY A 15 -0.82 -1.27 -7.17
C GLY A 15 -1.36 -0.18 -8.10
N GLY A 16 -0.51 0.70 -8.67
CA GLY A 16 -0.95 1.84 -9.48
C GLY A 16 -1.98 1.49 -10.58
N LYS A 17 -1.83 0.35 -11.26
CA LYS A 17 -2.76 -0.10 -12.32
C LYS A 17 -4.16 -0.49 -11.85
N LEU A 18 -4.37 -0.64 -10.54
CA LEU A 18 -5.64 -1.04 -9.94
C LEU A 18 -6.53 0.16 -9.58
N TRP A 19 -6.06 1.40 -9.80
CA TRP A 19 -6.84 2.61 -9.52
C TRP A 19 -8.25 2.62 -10.14
N PRO A 20 -8.52 2.07 -11.35
CA PRO A 20 -9.88 2.06 -11.90
C PRO A 20 -10.83 1.20 -11.05
N LYS A 21 -10.32 0.14 -10.42
CA LYS A 21 -11.10 -0.70 -9.49
C LYS A 21 -11.41 0.06 -8.20
N ALA A 22 -10.46 0.85 -7.68
CA ALA A 22 -10.71 1.70 -6.51
C ALA A 22 -11.82 2.72 -6.79
N LEU A 23 -11.77 3.35 -7.97
CA LEU A 23 -12.82 4.27 -8.45
C LEU A 23 -14.18 3.56 -8.61
N GLU A 24 -14.23 2.40 -9.26
CA GLU A 24 -15.46 1.59 -9.42
C GLU A 24 -16.09 1.25 -8.06
N LYS A 25 -15.27 0.96 -7.04
CA LYS A 25 -15.70 0.71 -5.66
C LYS A 25 -16.00 1.98 -4.87
N LYS A 26 -16.02 3.15 -5.52
CA LYS A 26 -16.35 4.46 -4.95
C LYS A 26 -15.42 4.89 -3.82
N ALA A 27 -14.12 4.58 -3.93
CA ALA A 27 -13.14 5.08 -3.00
C ALA A 27 -12.99 6.60 -3.13
N ASP A 28 -12.93 7.31 -2.00
CA ASP A 28 -12.61 8.74 -1.97
C ASP A 28 -11.10 8.96 -2.14
N ILE A 29 -10.32 7.97 -1.71
CA ILE A 29 -8.85 7.97 -1.79
C ILE A 29 -8.33 6.55 -2.05
N TYR A 30 -7.27 6.45 -2.84
CA TYR A 30 -6.55 5.22 -3.13
C TYR A 30 -5.11 5.29 -2.64
N ILE A 31 -4.71 4.33 -1.81
CA ILE A 31 -3.37 4.23 -1.23
C ILE A 31 -2.64 3.07 -1.88
N THR A 32 -1.50 3.35 -2.53
CA THR A 32 -0.64 2.34 -3.14
C THR A 32 0.76 2.88 -3.34
N GLY A 33 1.77 2.02 -3.32
CA GLY A 33 3.10 2.39 -3.78
C GLY A 33 3.20 2.50 -5.30
N ASP A 34 4.29 3.11 -5.76
CA ASP A 34 4.75 3.17 -7.15
C ASP A 34 3.72 3.72 -8.14
N ILE A 35 3.08 4.84 -7.79
CA ILE A 35 2.18 5.56 -8.70
C ILE A 35 3.01 6.29 -9.76
N TYR A 36 2.90 5.83 -11.01
CA TYR A 36 3.58 6.48 -12.14
C TYR A 36 2.95 7.84 -12.46
N TYR A 37 3.77 8.77 -12.95
CA TYR A 37 3.37 10.15 -13.22
C TYR A 37 2.04 10.27 -14.00
N HIS A 38 1.92 9.58 -15.13
CA HIS A 38 0.70 9.63 -15.94
C HIS A 38 -0.49 8.93 -15.29
N VAL A 39 -0.24 7.86 -14.52
CA VAL A 39 -1.30 7.20 -13.74
C VAL A 39 -1.85 8.15 -12.68
N GLY A 40 -1.00 8.92 -12.01
CA GLY A 40 -1.43 9.96 -11.07
C GLY A 40 -2.30 11.02 -11.75
N HIS A 41 -1.92 11.49 -12.95
CA HIS A 41 -2.74 12.42 -13.73
C HIS A 41 -4.10 11.83 -14.14
N ASP A 42 -4.13 10.56 -14.56
CA ASP A 42 -5.38 9.88 -14.90
C ASP A 42 -6.31 9.76 -13.68
N MET A 43 -5.76 9.41 -12.51
CA MET A 43 -6.51 9.35 -11.25
C MET A 43 -7.11 10.71 -10.89
N LEU A 44 -6.30 11.77 -10.92
CA LEU A 44 -6.77 13.14 -10.64
C LEU A 44 -7.84 13.60 -11.63
N SER A 45 -7.65 13.31 -12.92
CA SER A 45 -8.62 13.62 -13.97
C SER A 45 -9.95 12.88 -13.76
N ALA A 46 -9.91 11.70 -13.16
CA ALA A 46 -11.09 10.92 -12.78
C ALA A 46 -11.67 11.32 -11.41
N GLY A 47 -11.09 12.31 -10.72
CA GLY A 47 -11.54 12.77 -9.41
C GLY A 47 -11.17 11.84 -8.24
N LEU A 48 -10.20 10.94 -8.43
CA LEU A 48 -9.69 10.04 -7.39
C LEU A 48 -8.37 10.57 -6.83
N LEU A 49 -8.34 10.82 -5.52
CA LEU A 49 -7.11 11.18 -4.82
C LEU A 49 -6.23 9.94 -4.62
N GLY A 50 -4.92 10.12 -4.79
CA GLY A 50 -3.90 9.10 -4.55
C GLY A 50 -2.97 9.48 -3.40
N ILE A 51 -2.56 8.49 -2.60
CA ILE A 51 -1.42 8.60 -1.69
C ILE A 51 -0.43 7.51 -2.07
N ASP A 52 0.80 7.93 -2.35
CA ASP A 52 1.95 7.04 -2.55
C ASP A 52 2.88 7.12 -1.34
N PRO A 53 2.79 6.16 -0.39
CA PRO A 53 3.69 6.09 0.76
C PRO A 53 4.99 5.31 0.44
N GLY A 54 5.24 5.00 -0.83
CA GLY A 54 6.31 4.13 -1.30
C GLY A 54 5.98 2.64 -1.18
N HIS A 55 6.64 1.82 -2.00
CA HIS A 55 6.49 0.35 -1.97
C HIS A 55 6.82 -0.24 -0.60
N TYR A 56 7.77 0.38 0.12
CA TYR A 56 8.29 -0.15 1.38
C TYR A 56 7.24 -0.26 2.49
N ILE A 57 6.01 0.29 2.34
CA ILE A 57 4.92 0.03 3.31
C ILE A 57 4.64 -1.45 3.56
N GLU A 58 4.96 -2.32 2.61
CA GLU A 58 4.77 -3.77 2.74
C GLU A 58 5.71 -4.40 3.78
N HIS A 59 6.73 -3.70 4.27
CA HIS A 59 7.54 -4.20 5.39
C HIS A 59 6.71 -4.53 6.64
N ALA A 60 5.54 -3.88 6.81
CA ALA A 60 4.57 -4.20 7.86
C ALA A 60 4.10 -5.67 7.82
N PHE A 61 4.20 -6.33 6.66
CA PHE A 61 3.78 -7.72 6.48
C PHE A 61 4.74 -8.73 7.14
N ILE A 62 5.99 -8.36 7.42
CA ILE A 62 6.98 -9.24 8.05
C ILE A 62 6.46 -9.77 9.39
N GLY A 63 6.04 -8.87 10.29
CA GLY A 63 5.48 -9.24 11.59
C GLY A 63 4.17 -10.00 11.47
N LEU A 64 3.26 -9.54 10.59
CA LEU A 64 1.95 -10.19 10.38
C LEU A 64 2.09 -11.64 9.90
N VAL A 65 3.01 -11.91 8.96
CA VAL A 65 3.28 -13.27 8.47
C VAL A 65 3.99 -14.08 9.54
N ALA A 66 4.96 -13.51 10.25
CA ALA A 66 5.65 -14.22 11.32
C ALA A 66 4.67 -14.69 12.42
N ASP A 67 3.76 -13.81 12.85
CA ASP A 67 2.71 -14.16 13.81
C ASP A 67 1.76 -15.21 13.27
N LYS A 68 1.39 -15.10 11.99
CA LYS A 68 0.56 -16.11 11.34
C LYS A 68 1.27 -17.47 11.29
N LEU A 69 2.55 -17.51 10.99
CA LEU A 69 3.35 -18.74 10.96
C LEU A 69 3.52 -19.36 12.35
N ARG A 70 3.75 -18.54 13.38
CA ARG A 70 3.81 -18.99 14.79
C ARG A 70 2.50 -19.64 15.24
N SER A 71 1.37 -19.29 14.63
CA SER A 71 0.07 -19.90 14.95
C SER A 71 -0.11 -21.35 14.48
N PHE A 72 0.78 -21.89 13.62
CA PHE A 72 0.59 -23.19 12.96
C PHE A 72 1.33 -24.37 13.63
N ASP A 73 1.87 -24.22 14.85
CA ASP A 73 2.61 -25.27 15.58
C ASP A 73 3.58 -26.09 14.72
N LEU A 74 4.50 -25.37 14.06
CA LEU A 74 5.34 -25.95 13.00
C LEU A 74 6.59 -26.68 13.53
N GLY A 75 6.81 -26.73 14.85
CA GLY A 75 8.03 -27.31 15.44
C GLY A 75 9.34 -26.60 15.04
N VAL A 76 9.26 -25.39 14.48
CA VAL A 76 10.41 -24.59 14.03
C VAL A 76 10.34 -23.18 14.60
N LYS A 77 11.51 -22.53 14.69
CA LYS A 77 11.59 -21.14 15.14
C LYS A 77 11.41 -20.19 13.96
N ILE A 78 10.52 -19.20 14.14
CA ILE A 78 10.23 -18.16 13.14
C ILE A 78 10.98 -16.87 13.51
N TYR A 79 11.77 -16.36 12.57
CA TYR A 79 12.55 -15.13 12.71
C TYR A 79 12.03 -14.04 11.76
N GLU A 80 12.05 -12.80 12.24
CA GLU A 80 11.69 -11.62 11.46
C GLU A 80 12.96 -10.88 11.05
N SER A 81 13.08 -10.51 9.78
CA SER A 81 14.17 -9.64 9.34
C SER A 81 14.05 -8.27 10.02
N GLN A 82 15.14 -7.78 10.61
CA GLN A 82 15.23 -6.43 11.19
C GLN A 82 15.95 -5.45 10.26
N GLU A 83 16.50 -5.95 9.15
CA GLU A 83 17.24 -5.13 8.20
C GLU A 83 16.31 -4.17 7.46
N LYS A 84 16.68 -2.88 7.47
CA LYS A 84 15.97 -1.86 6.71
C LYS A 84 16.39 -1.93 5.26
N THR A 85 15.51 -2.44 4.42
CA THR A 85 15.75 -2.62 2.99
C THR A 85 15.06 -1.57 2.12
N ASN A 86 14.62 -0.45 2.70
CA ASN A 86 14.09 0.67 1.92
C ASN A 86 15.22 1.31 1.10
N PRO A 87 15.14 1.33 -0.25
CA PRO A 87 16.19 1.94 -1.06
C PRO A 87 16.06 3.48 -1.14
N PHE A 88 14.92 4.04 -0.71
CA PHE A 88 14.64 5.48 -0.80
C PHE A 88 14.67 6.13 0.57
N TYR A 89 15.39 7.24 0.68
CA TYR A 89 15.48 8.07 1.88
C TYR A 89 15.11 9.50 1.49
N ASP A 90 14.14 10.08 2.18
CA ASP A 90 13.79 11.50 1.99
C ASP A 90 14.99 12.34 2.41
N ILE A 91 15.46 13.19 1.49
CA ILE A 91 16.58 14.12 1.68
C ILE A 91 16.10 15.50 2.13
#